data_AF-A0A841J9D2-F1
#
_entry.id   AF-A0A841J9D2-F1
#
_cell.length_a   1.000
_cell.length_b   1.000
_cell.length_c   1.000
_cell.angle_alpha   90.00
_cell.angle_beta   90.00
_cell.angle_gamma   90.00
#
_symmetry.space_group_name_H-M   'P 1'
#
loop_
_entity.id
_entity.type
_entity.pdbx_description
1 polymer ?
#
loop_
_entity_poly.entity_id
_entity_poly.type
_entity_poly.pdbx_seq_one_letter_code
_entity_poly.pdbx_strand_id
1 'polypeptide(L)'
;MNIYCLERFKVEFEKLKNKKPYKNLEPELIEYFFDKECAALCNGTRLNNSSTEPYIKKRLDGAGGYRTYYLIVIKDDCLYLMFVHPKTGPDGAENITPESKAAIYKDVLECIKSKDLYELSLPKDKSSIIFEKVKEEKATASHQQKVS
;
A
#
# COMPACT_ATOMS: atom_id res chain seq x y z
N MET A 1 -10.94 7.91 -2.13
CA MET A 1 -10.14 6.69 -2.07
C MET A 1 -9.43 6.57 -0.74
N ASN A 2 -9.58 5.44 -0.07
CA ASN A 2 -8.84 5.12 1.14
C ASN A 2 -7.53 4.41 0.78
N ILE A 3 -6.43 4.79 1.44
CA ILE A 3 -5.11 4.24 1.18
C ILE A 3 -4.66 3.48 2.42
N TYR A 4 -4.31 2.22 2.21
CA TYR A 4 -3.79 1.34 3.25
C TYR A 4 -2.41 0.81 2.85
N CYS A 5 -1.64 0.31 3.82
CA CYS A 5 -0.45 -0.48 3.55
C CYS A 5 -0.31 -1.66 4.50
N LEU A 6 0.49 -2.64 4.06
CA LEU A 6 0.93 -3.75 4.91
C LEU A 6 2.07 -3.29 5.82
N GLU A 7 2.27 -3.98 6.95
CA GLU A 7 3.44 -3.75 7.84
C GLU A 7 4.75 -3.82 7.06
N ARG A 8 4.91 -4.84 6.19
CA ARG A 8 6.12 -5.01 5.39
C ARG A 8 6.41 -3.84 4.46
N PHE A 9 5.37 -3.18 3.93
CA PHE A 9 5.54 -1.98 3.13
C PHE A 9 6.07 -0.84 3.98
N LYS A 10 5.43 -0.60 5.13
CA LYS A 10 5.83 0.45 6.08
C LYS A 10 7.27 0.28 6.53
N VAL A 11 7.69 -0.94 6.89
CA VAL A 11 9.06 -1.23 7.32
C VAL A 11 10.09 -0.91 6.23
N GLU A 12 9.86 -1.34 4.98
CA GLU A 12 10.78 -1.00 3.88
C GLU A 12 10.76 0.49 3.54
N PHE A 13 9.59 1.12 3.57
CA PHE A 13 9.47 2.56 3.36
C PHE A 13 10.29 3.35 4.39
N GLU A 14 10.12 3.07 5.69
CA GLU A 14 10.86 3.75 6.76
C GLU A 14 12.36 3.50 6.67
N LYS A 15 12.76 2.28 6.35
CA LYS A 15 14.17 1.93 6.10
C LYS A 15 14.77 2.74 4.95
N LEU A 16 14.03 2.90 3.84
CA LEU A 16 14.50 3.62 2.66
C LEU A 16 14.49 5.13 2.86
N LYS A 17 13.41 5.71 3.40
CA LYS A 17 13.24 7.17 3.62
C LYS A 17 14.40 7.78 4.41
N ASN A 18 14.95 7.04 5.37
CA ASN A 18 16.06 7.49 6.21
C ASN A 18 17.43 7.47 5.50
N LYS A 19 17.54 6.86 4.31
CA LYS A 19 18.79 6.77 3.54
C LYS A 19 18.89 7.92 2.54
N LYS A 20 20.04 8.61 2.52
CA LYS A 20 20.30 9.75 1.61
C LYS A 20 19.93 9.48 0.15
N PRO A 21 20.24 8.31 -0.47
CA PRO A 21 19.90 8.05 -1.87
C PRO A 21 18.40 7.94 -2.15
N TYR A 22 17.57 7.73 -1.13
CA TYR A 22 16.14 7.42 -1.27
C TYR A 22 15.24 8.44 -0.56
N LYS A 23 15.78 9.62 -0.21
CA LYS A 23 15.01 10.70 0.43
C LYS A 23 13.83 11.20 -0.40
N ASN A 24 13.84 10.95 -1.71
CA ASN A 24 12.72 11.31 -2.59
C ASN A 24 11.62 10.23 -2.64
N LEU A 25 11.75 9.07 -1.95
CA LEU A 25 10.72 8.04 -2.00
C LEU A 25 9.35 8.54 -1.54
N GLU A 26 9.30 9.23 -0.40
CA GLU A 26 8.05 9.75 0.16
C GLU A 26 7.35 10.77 -0.76
N PRO A 27 7.99 11.83 -1.27
CA PRO A 27 7.32 12.75 -2.19
C PRO A 27 6.84 12.06 -3.47
N GLU A 28 7.58 11.07 -3.99
CA GLU A 28 7.15 10.29 -5.17
C GLU A 28 5.89 9.44 -4.87
N LEU A 29 5.79 8.86 -3.66
CA LEU A 29 4.58 8.15 -3.24
C LEU A 29 3.40 9.12 -3.06
N ILE A 30 3.64 10.28 -2.46
CA ILE A 30 2.63 11.33 -2.28
C ILE A 30 2.07 11.76 -3.63
N GLU A 31 2.94 12.18 -4.54
CA GLU A 31 2.58 12.63 -5.87
C GLU A 31 1.88 11.54 -6.70
N TYR A 32 2.29 10.28 -6.53
CA TYR A 32 1.72 9.21 -7.32
C TYR A 32 0.37 8.71 -6.80
N PHE A 33 0.17 8.55 -5.49
CA PHE A 33 -0.98 7.82 -4.93
C PHE A 33 -2.07 8.72 -4.34
N PHE A 34 -1.72 9.89 -3.80
CA PHE A 34 -2.67 10.72 -3.07
C PHE A 34 -3.40 11.68 -4.01
N ASP A 35 -4.63 12.06 -3.62
CA ASP A 35 -5.53 12.91 -4.40
C ASP A 35 -5.86 12.36 -5.80
N LYS A 36 -5.83 11.02 -5.95
CA LYS A 36 -6.19 10.32 -7.20
C LYS A 36 -7.33 9.35 -6.99
N GLU A 37 -8.06 9.12 -8.07
CA GLU A 37 -9.08 8.08 -8.15
C GLU A 37 -8.45 6.74 -8.54
N CYS A 38 -9.07 5.62 -8.12
CA CYS A 38 -8.61 4.27 -8.46
C CYS A 38 -8.32 4.08 -9.96
N ALA A 39 -9.16 4.64 -10.85
CA ALA A 39 -8.99 4.51 -12.30
C ALA A 39 -7.66 5.08 -12.80
N ALA A 40 -7.20 6.21 -12.25
CA ALA A 40 -5.93 6.83 -12.62
C ALA A 40 -4.71 5.98 -12.17
N LEU A 41 -4.89 5.14 -11.15
CA LEU A 41 -3.87 4.29 -10.54
C LEU A 41 -3.79 2.90 -11.18
N CYS A 42 -4.68 2.58 -12.12
CA CYS A 42 -4.63 1.35 -12.91
C CYS A 42 -3.49 1.30 -13.95
N ASN A 43 -2.71 2.38 -14.07
CA ASN A 43 -1.68 2.57 -15.08
C ASN A 43 -0.34 1.92 -14.66
N GLY A 44 -0.18 0.62 -14.86
CA GLY A 44 1.05 -0.14 -14.60
C GLY A 44 1.02 -1.55 -15.19
N THR A 45 2.02 -2.38 -14.87
CA THR A 45 1.99 -3.80 -15.24
C THR A 45 1.02 -4.53 -14.33
N ARG A 46 -0.13 -4.97 -14.86
CA ARG A 46 -1.05 -5.81 -14.10
C ARG A 46 -0.45 -7.20 -13.93
N LEU A 47 -0.51 -7.72 -12.70
CA LEU A 47 0.03 -9.00 -12.29
C LEU A 47 -1.06 -10.08 -12.15
N ASN A 48 -2.33 -9.69 -12.29
CA ASN A 48 -3.49 -10.59 -12.36
C ASN A 48 -4.41 -10.17 -13.53
N ASN A 49 -5.47 -10.93 -13.79
CA ASN A 49 -6.45 -10.62 -14.84
C ASN A 49 -7.72 -9.94 -14.28
N SER A 50 -7.72 -9.50 -13.03
CA SER A 50 -8.91 -8.91 -12.39
C SER A 50 -9.08 -7.45 -12.82
N SER A 51 -10.28 -7.09 -13.30
CA SER A 51 -10.66 -5.72 -13.61
C SER A 51 -11.17 -4.95 -12.40
N THR A 52 -11.76 -5.62 -11.42
CA THR A 52 -12.32 -5.03 -10.20
C THR A 52 -11.30 -4.94 -9.08
N GLU A 53 -10.31 -5.84 -9.08
CA GLU A 53 -9.28 -5.95 -8.06
C GLU A 53 -7.87 -6.06 -8.69
N PRO A 54 -7.43 -5.06 -9.48
CA PRO A 54 -6.18 -5.18 -10.19
C PRO A 54 -5.00 -5.14 -9.22
N TYR A 55 -4.16 -6.18 -9.31
CA TYR A 55 -2.86 -6.24 -8.65
C TYR A 55 -1.81 -5.67 -9.60
N ILE A 56 -1.13 -4.60 -9.22
CA ILE A 56 -0.31 -3.79 -10.12
C ILE A 56 1.12 -3.71 -9.61
N LYS A 57 2.06 -3.85 -10.55
CA LYS A 57 3.44 -3.40 -10.41
C LYS A 57 3.61 -2.10 -11.19
N LYS A 58 4.01 -1.04 -10.49
CA LYS A 58 4.35 0.25 -11.09
C LYS A 58 5.81 0.58 -10.83
N ARG A 59 6.45 1.22 -11.80
CA ARG A 59 7.69 1.94 -11.57
C ARG A 59 7.36 3.41 -11.33
N LEU A 60 7.79 3.93 -10.19
CA LEU A 60 7.77 5.36 -9.88
C LEU A 60 9.10 5.96 -10.31
N ASP A 61 9.04 7.24 -10.66
CA ASP A 61 10.20 7.98 -11.12
C ASP A 61 11.11 8.39 -9.94
N GLY A 62 12.11 9.20 -10.23
CA GLY A 62 13.09 9.67 -9.24
C GLY A 62 14.38 8.85 -9.12
N ALA A 63 15.28 9.30 -8.23
CA ALA A 63 16.68 8.85 -8.18
C ALA A 63 16.86 7.32 -7.98
N GLY A 64 15.95 6.67 -7.25
CA GLY A 64 16.00 5.22 -7.02
C GLY A 64 15.30 4.38 -8.10
N GLY A 65 14.38 4.98 -8.87
CA GLY A 65 13.49 4.27 -9.79
C GLY A 65 12.70 3.16 -9.10
N TYR A 66 11.78 3.52 -8.20
CA TYR A 66 11.14 2.58 -7.27
C TYR A 66 10.16 1.65 -7.97
N ARG A 67 10.19 0.36 -7.62
CA ARG A 67 9.16 -0.60 -8.01
C ARG A 67 8.19 -0.75 -6.86
N THR A 68 6.93 -0.40 -7.10
CA THR A 68 5.86 -0.43 -6.11
C THR A 68 4.80 -1.44 -6.54
N TYR A 69 4.37 -2.24 -5.58
CA TYR A 69 3.38 -3.30 -5.74
C TYR A 69 2.16 -2.95 -4.90
N TYR A 70 1.00 -2.89 -5.52
CA TYR A 70 -0.23 -2.50 -4.84
C TYR A 70 -1.47 -3.17 -5.45
N LEU A 71 -2.49 -3.35 -4.62
CA LEU A 71 -3.79 -3.86 -4.98
C LEU A 71 -4.79 -2.71 -4.93
N ILE A 72 -5.61 -2.56 -5.97
CA ILE A 72 -6.78 -1.67 -5.93
C ILE A 72 -8.01 -2.54 -5.75
N VAL A 73 -8.97 -2.11 -4.93
CA VAL A 73 -10.31 -2.70 -4.84
C VAL A 73 -11.30 -1.62 -5.27
N ILE A 74 -11.69 -1.63 -6.55
CA ILE A 74 -12.44 -0.53 -7.18
C ILE A 74 -13.81 -0.35 -6.54
N LYS A 75 -14.49 -1.45 -6.21
CA LYS A 75 -15.85 -1.42 -5.63
C LYS A 75 -15.89 -0.65 -4.31
N ASP A 76 -14.82 -0.75 -3.53
CA ASP A 76 -14.73 -0.17 -2.20
C ASP A 76 -13.91 1.13 -2.18
N ASP A 77 -13.46 1.61 -3.36
CA ASP A 77 -12.58 2.78 -3.52
C ASP A 77 -11.34 2.73 -2.60
N CYS A 78 -10.70 1.56 -2.56
CA CYS A 78 -9.55 1.27 -1.69
C CYS A 78 -8.28 0.94 -2.49
N LEU A 79 -7.13 1.38 -1.98
CA LEU A 79 -5.80 1.02 -2.47
C LEU A 79 -4.94 0.49 -1.33
N TYR A 80 -4.28 -0.65 -1.57
CA TYR A 80 -3.40 -1.33 -0.61
C TYR A 80 -1.98 -1.36 -1.14
N LEU A 81 -1.08 -0.61 -0.52
CA LEU A 81 0.36 -0.62 -0.79
C LEU A 81 0.99 -1.86 -0.13
N MET A 82 1.53 -2.76 -0.95
CA MET A 82 1.94 -4.09 -0.50
C MET A 82 3.45 -4.19 -0.32
N PHE A 83 4.22 -3.63 -1.25
CA PHE A 83 5.67 -3.66 -1.21
C PHE A 83 6.30 -2.56 -2.06
N VAL A 84 7.49 -2.09 -1.68
CA VAL A 84 8.30 -1.14 -2.44
C VAL A 84 9.77 -1.49 -2.32
N HIS A 85 10.51 -1.35 -3.42
CA HIS A 85 11.97 -1.43 -3.40
C HIS A 85 12.59 -0.57 -4.52
N PRO A 86 13.79 -0.02 -4.32
CA PRO A 86 14.45 0.74 -5.38
C PRO A 86 14.98 -0.20 -6.48
N LYS A 87 15.04 0.29 -7.72
CA LYS A 87 15.74 -0.40 -8.82
C LYS A 87 17.25 -0.20 -8.73
N THR A 88 17.69 0.94 -8.22
CA THR A 88 19.09 1.37 -8.27
C THR A 88 19.58 1.87 -6.90
N GLY A 89 20.89 2.08 -6.77
CA GLY A 89 21.54 2.46 -5.52
C GLY A 89 21.90 1.26 -4.62
N PRO A 90 22.38 1.51 -3.39
CA PRO A 90 22.90 0.47 -2.50
C PRO A 90 21.91 -0.64 -2.11
N ASP A 91 20.61 -0.31 -2.04
CA ASP A 91 19.51 -1.25 -1.79
C ASP A 91 18.74 -1.60 -3.07
N GLY A 92 19.28 -1.21 -4.24
CA GLY A 92 18.69 -1.49 -5.53
C GLY A 92 18.64 -2.99 -5.80
N ALA A 93 17.48 -3.48 -6.22
CA ALA A 93 17.28 -4.90 -6.51
C ALA A 93 16.60 -5.12 -7.86
N GLU A 94 16.79 -6.32 -8.40
CA GLU A 94 16.02 -6.81 -9.55
C GLU A 94 14.54 -6.99 -9.21
N ASN A 95 13.72 -7.28 -10.22
CA ASN A 95 12.31 -7.60 -9.97
C ASN A 95 12.19 -8.79 -9.01
N ILE A 96 11.26 -8.72 -8.05
CA ILE A 96 10.93 -9.87 -7.21
C ILE A 96 10.41 -11.05 -8.04
N THR A 97 10.63 -12.27 -7.53
CA THR A 97 10.28 -13.52 -8.21
C THR A 97 8.76 -13.71 -8.30
N PRO A 98 8.26 -14.57 -9.21
CA PRO A 98 6.84 -14.93 -9.26
C PRO A 98 6.29 -15.44 -7.92
N GLU A 99 7.07 -16.25 -7.21
CA GLU A 99 6.72 -16.81 -5.90
C GLU A 99 6.56 -15.69 -4.87
N SER A 100 7.47 -14.72 -4.88
CA SER A 100 7.40 -13.54 -4.02
C SER A 100 6.16 -12.69 -4.32
N LYS A 101 5.79 -12.51 -5.59
CA LYS A 101 4.56 -11.78 -5.97
C LYS A 101 3.32 -12.48 -5.46
N ALA A 102 3.27 -13.81 -5.57
CA ALA A 102 2.16 -14.62 -5.10
C ALA A 102 2.05 -14.59 -3.57
N ALA A 103 3.17 -14.67 -2.85
CA ALA A 103 3.21 -14.54 -1.40
C ALA A 103 2.70 -13.16 -0.95
N ILE A 104 3.21 -12.08 -1.54
CA ILE A 104 2.75 -10.71 -1.22
C ILE A 104 1.24 -10.54 -1.52
N TYR A 105 0.74 -11.17 -2.59
CA TYR A 105 -0.68 -11.17 -2.90
C TYR A 105 -1.52 -11.93 -1.87
N LYS A 106 -1.05 -13.08 -1.39
CA LYS A 106 -1.72 -13.81 -0.30
C LYS A 106 -1.73 -12.99 0.99
N ASP A 107 -0.61 -12.37 1.33
CA ASP A 107 -0.48 -11.55 2.54
C ASP A 107 -1.49 -10.39 2.55
N VAL A 108 -1.65 -9.66 1.44
CA VAL A 108 -2.62 -8.54 1.42
C VAL A 108 -4.05 -9.03 1.63
N LEU A 109 -4.42 -10.18 1.05
CA LEU A 109 -5.76 -10.73 1.24
C LEU A 109 -6.00 -11.17 2.69
N GLU A 110 -4.97 -11.69 3.37
CA GLU A 110 -5.04 -12.03 4.79
C GLU A 110 -5.14 -10.76 5.66
N CYS A 111 -4.30 -9.76 5.41
CA CYS A 111 -4.34 -8.48 6.13
C CYS A 111 -5.66 -7.73 5.94
N ILE A 112 -6.27 -7.77 4.75
CA ILE A 112 -7.60 -7.20 4.50
C ILE A 112 -8.65 -7.89 5.38
N LYS A 113 -8.59 -9.22 5.48
CA LYS A 113 -9.55 -10.00 6.29
C LYS A 113 -9.37 -9.77 7.80
N SER A 114 -8.12 -9.74 8.26
CA SER A 114 -7.80 -9.55 9.68
C SER A 114 -7.79 -8.08 10.11
N LYS A 115 -7.96 -7.14 9.17
CA LYS A 115 -7.77 -5.70 9.38
C LYS A 115 -6.36 -5.35 9.92
N ASP A 116 -5.38 -6.21 9.68
CA ASP A 116 -3.99 -5.99 10.09
C ASP A 116 -3.26 -5.09 9.09
N LEU A 117 -3.69 -3.84 9.03
CA LEU A 117 -3.26 -2.84 8.04
C LEU A 117 -2.92 -1.51 8.74
N TYR A 118 -2.22 -0.65 8.01
CA TYR A 118 -2.12 0.77 8.35
C TYR A 118 -2.91 1.58 7.35
N GLU A 119 -3.69 2.54 7.84
CA GLU A 119 -4.27 3.60 7.03
C GLU A 119 -3.25 4.71 6.85
N LEU A 120 -3.17 5.24 5.63
CA LEU A 120 -2.27 6.30 5.23
C LEU A 120 -3.05 7.58 4.98
N SER A 121 -2.62 8.64 5.64
CA SER A 121 -3.19 9.98 5.46
C SER A 121 -2.09 11.01 5.28
N LEU A 122 -2.47 12.19 4.77
CA LEU A 122 -1.59 13.34 4.69
C LEU A 122 -2.05 14.42 5.68
N PRO A 123 -1.10 15.09 6.35
CA PRO A 123 -1.39 16.34 7.04
C PRO A 123 -1.82 17.41 6.01
N LYS A 124 -2.39 18.51 6.51
CA LYS A 124 -2.88 19.62 5.65
C LYS A 124 -1.81 20.21 4.72
N ASP A 125 -0.55 20.16 5.14
CA ASP A 125 0.60 20.67 4.39
C ASP A 125 1.23 19.62 3.45
N LYS A 126 0.72 18.37 3.45
CA LYS A 126 1.23 17.23 2.66
C LYS A 126 2.73 16.98 2.85
N SER A 127 3.27 17.32 4.03
CA SER A 127 4.69 17.24 4.32
C SER A 127 5.23 15.82 4.45
N SER A 128 4.45 14.91 5.04
CA SER A 128 4.84 13.52 5.26
C SER A 128 3.64 12.58 5.36
N ILE A 129 3.82 11.31 4.99
CA ILE A 129 2.81 10.27 5.14
C ILE A 129 2.68 9.90 6.62
N ILE A 130 1.45 9.90 7.11
CA ILE A 130 1.10 9.45 8.46
C ILE A 130 0.57 8.02 8.35
N PHE A 131 1.08 7.11 9.20
CA PHE A 131 0.66 5.72 9.26
C PHE A 131 -0.11 5.46 10.56
N GLU A 132 -1.39 5.15 10.45
CA GLU A 132 -2.25 4.84 11.60
C GLU A 132 -2.67 3.37 11.55
N LYS A 133 -2.44 2.61 12.62
CA LYS A 133 -2.86 1.20 12.65
C LYS A 133 -4.38 1.12 12.66
N VAL A 134 -4.96 0.35 11.75
CA VAL A 134 -6.40 0.08 11.74
C VAL A 134 -6.73 -0.68 13.03
N LYS A 135 -7.54 -0.09 13.90
CA LYS A 135 -8.02 -0.75 15.11
C LYS A 135 -9.15 -1.69 14.73
N GLU A 136 -9.12 -2.92 15.24
CA GLU A 136 -10.34 -3.73 15.25
C GLU A 136 -11.39 -3.00 16.10
N GLU A 137 -12.49 -2.57 15.47
CA GLU A 137 -13.71 -2.37 16.21
C GLU A 137 -14.10 -3.73 16.81
N LYS A 138 -13.85 -3.90 18.11
CA LYS A 138 -14.49 -4.98 18.86
C LYS A 138 -15.99 -4.79 18.66
N ALA A 139 -16.64 -5.76 18.03
CA ALA A 139 -18.09 -5.81 17.96
C ALA A 139 -18.63 -5.72 19.38
N THR A 140 -19.11 -4.55 19.77
CA THR A 140 -19.86 -4.38 21.02
C THR A 140 -21.17 -5.12 20.80
N ALA A 141 -21.22 -6.39 21.21
CA ALA A 141 -22.43 -7.18 21.22
C ALA A 141 -23.40 -6.53 22.21
N SER A 142 -24.31 -5.68 21.71
CA SER A 142 -25.51 -5.28 22.43
C SER A 142 -26.48 -6.46 22.44
N HIS A 143 -26.20 -7.45 23.29
CA HIS A 143 -27.16 -8.45 23.71
C HIS A 143 -28.04 -7.81 24.79
N GLN A 144 -29.10 -7.11 24.38
CA GLN A 144 -30.21 -6.82 25.27
C GLN A 144 -31.25 -7.93 25.13
N GLN A 145 -31.09 -8.97 25.94
CA GLN A 145 -32.20 -9.77 26.44
C GLN A 145 -32.97 -8.97 27.49
N LYS A 146 -34.27 -8.79 27.26
CA LYS A 146 -35.38 -8.74 28.25
C LYS A 146 -36.61 -9.02 27.39
N VAL A 147 -37.18 -10.24 27.31
CA VAL A 147 -37.90 -11.01 28.35
C VAL A 147 -38.46 -10.12 29.45
N SER A 148 -39.68 -9.63 29.24
CA SER A 148 -40.92 -10.11 29.90
C SER A 148 -42.11 -9.30 29.40
#